data_AF-F3B7M3-F1
#
_entry.id   AF-F3B7M3-F1
#
_cell.length_a   1.000
_cell.length_b   1.000
_cell.length_c   1.000
_cell.angle_alpha   90.00
_cell.angle_beta   90.00
_cell.angle_gamma   90.00
#
_symmetry.space_group_name_H-M   'P 1'
#
loop_
_entity.id
_entity.type
_entity.pdbx_description
1 polymer ?
#
loop_
_entity_poly.entity_id
_entity_poly.type
_entity_poly.pdbx_seq_one_letter_code
_entity_poly.pdbx_strand_id
1 'polypeptide(L)'
;MTHQQVIKNKNKKNLYNIISNNEGISRARLASKTKLSKSTVSLLVDELINEKMLVDIGTVESGIQGRKPNGLVVNKDRFILVVNIMKKSVEIDLVTLSYGKRLII
;
A
#
# COMPACT_ATOMS: atom_id res chain seq x y z
N MET A 1 -11.20 -13.81 15.38
CA MET A 1 -11.30 -13.29 14.00
C MET A 1 -11.99 -14.34 13.13
N THR A 2 -12.89 -13.93 12.25
CA THR A 2 -13.55 -14.85 11.30
C THR A 2 -12.60 -15.23 10.16
N HIS A 3 -12.80 -16.41 9.57
CA HIS A 3 -11.99 -16.90 8.43
C HIS A 3 -11.98 -15.90 7.25
N GLN A 4 -13.11 -15.24 6.99
CA GLN A 4 -13.24 -14.24 5.95
C GLN A 4 -12.35 -13.01 6.19
N GLN A 5 -12.22 -12.55 7.45
CA GLN A 5 -11.36 -11.42 7.79
C GLN A 5 -9.88 -11.75 7.58
N VAL A 6 -9.46 -12.99 7.88
CA VAL A 6 -8.08 -13.44 7.64
C VAL A 6 -7.75 -13.44 6.15
N ILE A 7 -8.64 -13.97 5.30
CA ILE A 7 -8.45 -13.95 3.85
C ILE A 7 -8.40 -12.52 3.32
N LYS A 8 -9.31 -11.65 3.78
CA LYS A 8 -9.34 -10.23 3.41
C LYS A 8 -8.02 -9.53 3.74
N ASN A 9 -7.53 -9.69 4.97
CA ASN A 9 -6.26 -9.10 5.42
C ASN A 9 -5.07 -9.63 4.61
N LYS A 10 -5.06 -10.93 4.30
CA LYS A 10 -4.03 -11.55 3.44
C LYS A 10 -4.04 -10.92 2.04
N ASN A 11 -5.23 -10.72 1.46
CA ASN A 11 -5.38 -10.11 0.15
C ASN A 11 -4.98 -8.62 0.15
N LYS A 12 -5.36 -7.84 1.17
CA LYS A 12 -4.91 -6.43 1.32
C LYS A 12 -3.39 -6.34 1.42
N LYS A 13 -2.76 -7.19 2.23
CA LYS A 13 -1.29 -7.26 2.35
C LYS A 13 -0.62 -7.57 1.02
N ASN A 14 -1.17 -8.53 0.26
CA ASN A 14 -0.64 -8.87 -1.06
C ASN A 14 -0.77 -7.70 -2.05
N LEU A 15 -1.93 -7.05 -2.11
CA LEU A 15 -2.14 -5.88 -2.98
C LEU A 15 -1.20 -4.73 -2.62
N TYR A 16 -1.06 -4.41 -1.34
CA TYR A 16 -0.13 -3.39 -0.86
C TYR A 16 1.31 -3.70 -1.29
N ASN A 17 1.77 -4.94 -1.11
CA ASN A 17 3.11 -5.35 -1.52
C ASN A 17 3.33 -5.21 -3.03
N ILE A 18 2.35 -5.59 -3.85
CA ILE A 18 2.48 -5.44 -5.31
C ILE A 18 2.60 -3.96 -5.68
N ILE A 19 1.79 -3.08 -5.09
CA ILE A 19 1.80 -1.64 -5.36
C ILE A 19 3.12 -1.02 -4.88
N SER A 20 3.59 -1.38 -3.69
CA SER A 20 4.88 -0.91 -3.16
C SER A 20 6.07 -1.27 -4.05
N ASN A 21 5.99 -2.36 -4.81
CA ASN A 21 7.04 -2.79 -5.74
C ASN A 21 6.79 -2.33 -7.19
N ASN A 22 5.64 -1.72 -7.48
CA ASN A 22 5.22 -1.31 -8.83
C ASN A 22 4.50 0.04 -8.72
N GLU A 23 5.21 1.11 -8.35
CA GLU A 23 4.61 2.45 -8.24
C GLU A 23 3.90 2.84 -9.56
N GLY A 24 2.68 3.39 -9.44
CA GLY A 24 1.86 3.75 -10.59
C GLY A 24 1.08 2.59 -11.21
N ILE A 25 1.11 1.37 -10.63
CA ILE A 25 0.29 0.26 -11.12
C ILE A 25 -1.21 0.59 -10.99
N SER A 26 -1.99 0.25 -12.02
CA SER A 26 -3.43 0.46 -12.00
C SER A 26 -4.21 -0.69 -11.37
N ARG A 27 -5.44 -0.41 -10.93
CA ARG A 27 -6.40 -1.43 -10.44
C ARG A 27 -6.63 -2.54 -11.48
N ALA A 28 -6.73 -2.19 -12.75
CA ALA A 28 -6.90 -3.14 -13.84
C ALA A 28 -5.69 -4.09 -13.95
N ARG A 29 -4.47 -3.55 -13.83
CA ARG A 29 -3.26 -4.37 -13.86
C ARG A 29 -3.12 -5.23 -12.59
N LEU A 30 -3.51 -4.72 -11.42
CA LEU A 30 -3.58 -5.51 -10.19
C LEU A 30 -4.54 -6.71 -10.32
N ALA A 31 -5.72 -6.51 -10.88
CA ALA A 31 -6.66 -7.60 -11.15
C ALA A 31 -6.06 -8.65 -12.10
N SER A 32 -5.28 -8.23 -13.11
CA SER A 32 -4.60 -9.19 -14.01
C SER A 32 -3.42 -9.93 -13.38
N LYS A 33 -2.73 -9.31 -12.40
CA LYS A 33 -1.58 -9.91 -11.71
C LYS A 33 -1.98 -10.77 -10.50
N THR A 34 -3.22 -10.67 -10.05
CA THR A 34 -3.75 -11.41 -8.90
C THR A 34 -4.83 -12.40 -9.35
N LYS A 35 -5.22 -13.32 -8.47
CA LYS A 35 -6.36 -14.23 -8.69
C LYS A 35 -7.67 -13.65 -8.15
N LEU A 36 -7.75 -12.32 -7.99
CA LEU A 36 -8.91 -11.62 -7.43
C LEU A 36 -9.78 -11.06 -8.53
N SER A 37 -11.10 -11.03 -8.32
CA SER A 37 -12.02 -10.36 -9.24
C SER A 37 -11.76 -8.84 -9.26
N LYS A 38 -12.10 -8.18 -10.38
CA LYS A 38 -12.00 -6.71 -10.51
C LYS A 38 -12.75 -5.97 -9.41
N SER A 39 -13.92 -6.49 -9.00
CA SER A 39 -14.71 -5.94 -7.90
C SER A 39 -14.00 -6.07 -6.55
N THR A 40 -13.42 -7.24 -6.27
CA THR A 40 -12.64 -7.47 -5.04
C THR A 40 -11.41 -6.57 -4.97
N VAL A 41 -10.67 -6.44 -6.07
CA VAL A 41 -9.52 -5.53 -6.13
C VAL A 41 -9.94 -4.10 -5.85
N SER A 42 -11.03 -3.63 -6.47
CA SER A 42 -11.52 -2.26 -6.26
C SER A 42 -11.88 -2.02 -4.81
N LEU A 43 -12.68 -2.91 -4.20
CA LEU A 43 -13.08 -2.81 -2.80
C LEU A 43 -11.87 -2.78 -1.85
N LEU A 44 -10.90 -3.68 -2.02
CA LEU A 44 -9.74 -3.73 -1.13
C LEU A 44 -8.79 -2.55 -1.34
N VAL A 45 -8.66 -2.04 -2.56
CA VAL A 45 -7.90 -0.82 -2.85
C VAL A 45 -8.57 0.40 -2.23
N ASP A 46 -9.89 0.55 -2.38
CA ASP A 46 -10.64 1.65 -1.78
C ASP A 46 -10.49 1.64 -0.25
N GLU A 47 -10.54 0.47 0.38
CA GLU A 47 -10.26 0.40 1.82
C GLU A 47 -8.84 0.78 2.19
N LEU A 48 -7.82 0.37 1.41
CA LEU A 48 -6.44 0.77 1.66
C LEU A 48 -6.23 2.29 1.49
N ILE A 49 -6.94 2.92 0.54
CA ILE A 49 -6.95 4.38 0.37
C ILE A 49 -7.64 5.05 1.55
N ASN A 50 -8.80 4.54 1.99
CA ASN A 50 -9.52 5.05 3.15
C ASN A 50 -8.70 4.94 4.44
N GLU A 51 -7.92 3.86 4.58
CA GLU A 51 -6.93 3.67 5.66
C GLU A 51 -5.66 4.51 5.48
N LYS A 52 -5.59 5.35 4.44
CA LYS A 52 -4.44 6.20 4.08
C LYS A 52 -3.15 5.40 3.84
N MET A 53 -3.24 4.12 3.50
CA MET A 53 -2.09 3.27 3.16
C MET A 53 -1.64 3.48 1.71
N LEU A 54 -2.58 3.83 0.83
CA LEU A 54 -2.35 4.09 -0.59
C LEU A 54 -2.85 5.48 -0.97
N VAL A 55 -2.28 6.01 -2.06
CA VAL A 55 -2.72 7.23 -2.72
C VAL A 55 -3.01 6.92 -4.19
N ASP A 56 -4.13 7.44 -4.70
CA ASP A 56 -4.43 7.48 -6.12
C ASP A 56 -3.76 8.72 -6.71
N ILE A 57 -2.79 8.52 -7.60
CA ILE A 57 -2.02 9.60 -8.23
C ILE A 57 -2.61 10.06 -9.56
N GLY A 58 -3.85 9.63 -9.85
CA GLY A 58 -4.53 9.94 -11.09
C GLY A 58 -3.85 9.29 -12.29
N THR A 59 -3.92 9.98 -13.42
CA THR A 59 -3.42 9.47 -14.69
C THR A 59 -1.90 9.31 -14.67
N VAL A 60 -1.42 8.08 -14.88
CA VAL A 60 -0.02 7.84 -15.24
C VAL A 60 0.14 8.12 -16.74
N GLU A 61 1.21 8.80 -17.14
CA GLU A 61 1.49 9.08 -18.55
C GLU A 61 1.58 7.78 -19.35
N SER A 62 0.56 7.54 -20.16
CA SER A 62 0.55 6.49 -21.17
C SER A 62 -0.15 7.07 -22.38
N GLY A 63 0.50 7.01 -23.55
CA GLY A 63 0.03 7.56 -24.82
C GLY A 63 -1.21 6.87 -25.40
N ILE A 64 -2.09 6.32 -24.56
CA ILE A 64 -3.28 5.55 -24.92
C ILE A 64 -4.51 6.47 -24.81
N GLN A 65 -5.32 6.51 -25.87
CA GLN A 65 -6.56 7.30 -25.94
C GLN A 65 -7.69 6.58 -25.18
N GLY A 66 -8.39 7.28 -24.27
CA GLY A 66 -9.49 6.75 -23.45
C GLY A 66 -9.47 7.23 -21.98
N ARG A 67 -10.38 6.72 -21.12
CA ARG A 67 -10.32 6.96 -19.66
C ARG A 67 -9.07 6.27 -19.11
N LYS A 68 -8.03 7.06 -18.86
CA LYS A 68 -6.73 6.57 -18.44
C LYS A 68 -6.85 5.88 -17.07
N PRO A 69 -6.27 4.69 -16.89
CA PRO A 69 -6.33 4.00 -15.61
C PRO A 69 -5.47 4.74 -14.57
N ASN A 70 -6.06 5.02 -13.42
CA ASN A 70 -5.36 5.69 -12.32
C ASN A 70 -4.22 4.82 -11.76
N GLY A 71 -3.07 5.45 -11.50
CA GLY A 71 -1.93 4.84 -10.84
C GLY A 71 -2.10 4.83 -9.32
N LEU A 72 -1.56 3.81 -8.67
CA LEU A 72 -1.55 3.69 -7.22
C LEU A 72 -0.12 3.74 -6.70
N VAL A 73 0.07 4.44 -5.58
CA VAL A 73 1.35 4.47 -4.84
C VAL A 73 1.11 4.25 -3.36
N VAL A 74 2.15 3.83 -2.64
CA VAL A 74 2.13 3.80 -1.18
C VAL A 74 2.13 5.23 -0.64
N ASN A 75 1.33 5.49 0.39
CA ASN A 75 1.36 6.77 1.07
C ASN A 75 2.68 6.96 1.82
N LYS A 76 3.54 7.87 1.34
CA LYS A 76 4.87 8.14 1.89
C LYS A 76 4.84 9.06 3.12
N ASP A 77 3.71 9.72 3.39
CA ASP A 77 3.53 10.62 4.54
C ASP A 77 3.29 9.86 5.86
N ARG A 78 3.26 8.53 5.80
CA ARG A 78 3.12 7.68 6.98
C ARG A 78 4.47 7.18 7.47
N PHE A 79 4.64 7.25 8.78
CA PHE A 79 5.79 6.72 9.50
C PHE A 79 5.33 5.83 10.66
N ILE A 80 6.22 4.92 11.04
CA ILE A 80 6.11 4.06 12.21
C ILE A 80 7.18 4.53 13.19
N LEU A 81 6.76 4.84 14.41
CA LEU A 81 7.66 5.06 15.53
C LEU A 81 8.00 3.71 16.14
N VAL A 82 9.28 3.35 16.16
CA VAL A 82 9.79 2.15 16.82
C VAL A 82 10.46 2.60 18.11
N VAL A 83 9.97 2.10 19.24
CA VAL A 83 10.53 2.41 20.55
C VAL A 83 11.12 1.12 21.14
N ASN A 84 12.43 1.11 21.35
CA ASN A 84 13.14 0.01 22.00
C ASN A 84 13.44 0.41 23.45
N ILE A 85 12.80 -0.25 24.40
CA ILE A 85 12.93 0.03 25.83
C ILE A 85 13.86 -1.02 26.46
N MET A 86 15.00 -0.55 26.96
CA MET A 86 15.97 -1.35 27.69
C MET A 86 16.05 -0.88 29.14
N LYS A 87 16.62 -1.71 30.03
CA LYS A 87 16.70 -1.43 31.47
C LYS A 87 17.33 -0.07 31.82
N LYS A 88 18.19 0.48 30.96
CA LYS A 88 18.93 1.74 31.18
C LYS A 88 18.79 2.76 30.06
N SER A 89 18.03 2.48 29.00
CA SER A 89 17.94 3.34 27.83
C SER A 89 16.64 3.12 27.08
N VAL A 90 16.23 4.16 26.35
CA VAL A 90 15.14 4.09 25.38
C VAL A 90 15.72 4.57 24.05
N GLU A 91 15.60 3.76 23.02
CA GLU A 91 15.94 4.14 21.65
C GLU A 91 14.65 4.36 20.86
N ILE A 92 14.63 5.41 20.05
CA ILE A 92 13.48 5.78 19.22
C ILE A 92 13.96 5.87 17.78
N ASP A 93 13.44 5.00 16.91
CA ASP A 93 13.67 5.06 15.47
C ASP A 93 12.37 5.48 14.76
N LEU A 94 12.49 6.31 13.72
CA LEU A 94 11.37 6.66 12.85
C LEU A 94 11.57 5.99 11.48
N VAL A 95 10.58 5.18 11.07
CA VAL A 95 10.64 4.39 9.82
C VAL A 95 9.49 4.80 8.91
N THR A 96 9.81 5.30 7.71
CA THR A 96 8.80 5.60 6.68
C THR A 96 8.31 4.34 5.97
N LEU A 97 7.05 4.32 5.51
CA LEU A 97 6.51 3.20 4.73
C LEU A 97 7.18 3.02 3.36
N SER A 98 7.91 4.03 2.89
CA SER A 98 8.92 3.89 1.84
C SER A 98 10.15 3.25 2.46
N TYR A 99 10.35 1.94 2.28
CA TYR A 99 11.57 1.26 2.73
C TYR A 99 12.81 2.04 2.21
N GLY A 100 13.56 2.70 3.10
CA GLY A 100 14.81 3.33 2.67
C GLY A 100 15.44 4.40 3.56
N LYS A 101 14.75 5.00 4.54
CA LYS A 101 15.40 5.97 5.44
C LYS A 101 15.13 5.64 6.90
N ARG A 102 16.13 5.04 7.55
CA ARG A 102 16.24 5.01 8.99
C ARG A 102 16.58 6.44 9.43
N LEU A 103 15.65 7.13 10.07
CA LEU A 103 15.93 8.40 10.74
C LEU A 103 16.34 8.05 12.17
N ILE A 104 17.63 8.12 12.45
CA ILE A 104 18.16 8.04 13.82
C ILE A 104 18.07 9.47 14.37
N ILE A 105 17.29 9.65 15.44
CA ILE A 105 17.15 10.92 16.18
C ILE A 105 17.89 10.79 17.50
#